data_AF-A0A351SYX5-F1
#
_entry.id   AF-A0A351SYX5-F1
#
_cell.length_a   1.000
_cell.length_b   1.000
_cell.length_c   1.000
_cell.angle_alpha   90.00
_cell.angle_beta   90.00
_cell.angle_gamma   90.00
#
_symmetry.space_group_name_H-M   'P 1'
#
loop_
_entity.id
_entity.type
_entity.pdbx_description
1 polymer ?
#
loop_
_entity_poly.entity_id
_entity_poly.type
_entity_poly.pdbx_seq_one_letter_code
_entity_poly.pdbx_strand_id
1 'polypeptide(L)'
;MDLEERIHRNQTLSALSQMSFAIIQVFIQRLEEKSMIKLLEEMNQSMKLIKHRRQNYTLEVKEIRDHERPVMVSIPEYQAWREEILSGRARVSH
;
A
#
# COMPACT_ATOMS: atom_id res chain seq x y z
N MET A 1 4.19 -8.52 -24.88
CA MET A 1 4.43 -7.07 -24.77
C MET A 1 5.87 -6.92 -24.33
N ASP A 2 6.74 -6.53 -25.25
CA ASP A 2 8.12 -6.17 -24.91
C ASP A 2 8.07 -4.77 -24.29
N LEU A 3 8.45 -4.64 -23.01
CA LEU A 3 8.63 -3.34 -22.39
C LEU A 3 10.05 -2.89 -22.74
N GLU A 4 10.19 -2.03 -23.74
CA GLU A 4 11.48 -1.60 -24.29
C GLU A 4 12.43 -1.06 -23.20
N GLU A 5 11.97 -0.12 -22.36
CA GLU A 5 12.74 0.33 -21.19
C GLU A 5 11.81 1.01 -20.17
N ARG A 6 12.03 0.77 -18.88
CA ARG A 6 11.30 1.45 -17.79
C ARG A 6 12.24 2.41 -17.07
N ILE A 7 12.13 3.70 -17.39
CA ILE A 7 12.81 4.77 -16.64
C ILE A 7 11.90 5.21 -15.50
N HIS A 8 12.36 5.04 -14.25
CA HIS A 8 11.64 5.51 -13.06
C HIS A 8 12.46 6.59 -12.33
N ARG A 9 11.78 7.49 -11.61
CA ARG A 9 12.46 8.47 -10.75
C ARG A 9 13.11 7.75 -9.57
N ASN A 10 14.34 8.14 -9.23
CA ASN A 10 14.98 7.71 -7.99
C ASN A 10 14.30 8.36 -6.78
N GLN A 11 13.78 7.52 -5.90
CA GLN A 11 13.13 7.94 -4.66
C GLN A 11 14.19 8.21 -3.57
N THR A 12 13.82 9.04 -2.59
CA THR A 12 14.70 9.29 -1.45
C THR A 12 14.79 8.06 -0.56
N LEU A 13 15.90 7.89 0.16
CA LEU A 13 16.09 6.77 1.10
C LEU A 13 14.99 6.70 2.18
N SER A 14 14.53 7.87 2.66
CA SER A 14 13.42 7.93 3.62
C SER A 14 12.11 7.42 3.04
N ALA A 15 11.81 7.73 1.76
CA ALA A 15 10.64 7.19 1.08
C ALA A 15 10.77 5.67 0.89
N LEU A 16 11.94 5.19 0.46
CA LEU A 16 12.20 3.75 0.30
C LEU A 16 12.08 2.98 1.62
N SER A 17 12.54 3.56 2.72
CA SER A 17 12.40 2.98 4.07
C SER A 17 10.92 2.85 4.47
N GLN A 18 10.11 3.86 4.19
CA GLN A 18 8.66 3.82 4.43
C GLN A 18 7.98 2.72 3.62
N MET A 19 8.31 2.60 2.32
CA MET A 19 7.76 1.52 1.47
C MET A 19 8.20 0.14 1.97
N SER A 20 9.45 -0.03 2.38
CA SER A 20 9.96 -1.30 2.92
C SER A 20 9.22 -1.71 4.19
N PHE A 21 8.96 -0.77 5.09
CA PHE A 21 8.17 -1.00 6.30
C PHE A 21 6.74 -1.45 5.97
N ALA A 22 6.07 -0.76 5.02
CA ALA A 22 4.72 -1.14 4.59
C ALA A 22 4.68 -2.54 3.95
N ILE A 23 5.66 -2.90 3.13
CA ILE A 23 5.77 -4.24 2.52
C ILE A 23 5.92 -5.32 3.60
N ILE A 24 6.76 -5.09 4.61
CA ILE A 24 6.94 -6.01 5.74
C ILE A 24 5.62 -6.16 6.51
N GLN A 25 4.87 -5.07 6.73
CA GLN A 25 3.58 -5.14 7.39
C GLN A 25 2.60 -6.04 6.62
N VAL A 26 2.47 -5.84 5.30
CA VAL A 26 1.61 -6.67 4.46
C VAL A 26 2.05 -8.14 4.51
N PHE A 27 3.35 -8.41 4.45
CA PHE A 27 3.87 -9.77 4.51
C PHE A 27 3.50 -10.48 5.82
N ILE A 28 3.65 -9.80 6.96
CA ILE A 28 3.27 -10.33 8.27
C ILE A 28 1.77 -10.58 8.33
N GLN A 29 0.95 -9.60 7.94
CA GLN A 29 -0.51 -9.74 7.93
C GLN A 29 -0.96 -10.96 7.11
N ARG A 30 -0.38 -11.15 5.92
CA ARG A 30 -0.69 -12.31 5.06
C ARG A 30 -0.23 -13.64 5.65
N LEU A 31 0.86 -13.66 6.41
CA LEU A 31 1.28 -14.85 7.15
C LEU A 31 0.29 -15.18 8.26
N GLU A 32 -0.16 -14.20 9.04
CA GLU A 32 -1.17 -14.41 10.10
C GLU A 32 -2.53 -14.85 9.55
N GLU A 33 -2.94 -14.36 8.38
CA GLU A 33 -4.17 -14.81 7.71
C GLU A 33 -4.09 -16.26 7.21
N LYS A 34 -2.90 -16.68 6.75
CA LYS A 34 -2.68 -18.01 6.15
C LYS A 34 -2.22 -19.08 7.15
N SER A 35 -1.67 -18.67 8.30
CA SER A 35 -1.15 -19.55 9.33
C SER A 35 -1.76 -19.18 10.68
N MET A 36 -2.16 -20.18 11.48
CA MET A 36 -2.74 -19.99 12.82
C MET A 36 -1.71 -19.48 13.86
N ILE A 37 -0.66 -18.78 13.43
CA ILE A 37 0.39 -18.25 14.27
C ILE A 37 0.08 -16.78 14.48
N LYS A 38 -0.29 -16.39 15.71
CA LYS A 38 -0.29 -14.98 16.13
C LYS A 38 1.17 -14.56 16.28
N LEU A 39 1.72 -13.89 15.27
CA LEU A 39 3.15 -13.56 15.29
C LEU A 39 3.38 -12.28 16.10
N LEU A 40 2.43 -11.35 16.09
CA LEU A 40 2.54 -10.07 16.80
C LEU A 40 1.16 -9.64 17.34
N GLU A 41 0.97 -9.67 18.66
CA GLU A 41 -0.29 -9.18 19.27
C GLU A 41 -0.61 -7.73 18.91
N GLU A 42 0.40 -6.90 18.63
CA GLU A 42 0.26 -5.56 18.06
C GLU A 42 1.44 -5.26 17.13
N MET A 43 1.26 -5.39 15.81
CA MET A 43 2.26 -4.92 14.86
C MET A 43 2.49 -3.41 15.05
N ASN A 44 3.76 -2.98 15.14
CA ASN A 44 4.10 -1.56 15.21
C ASN A 44 3.47 -0.81 14.03
N GLN A 45 2.61 0.17 14.33
CA GLN A 45 1.92 1.00 13.34
C GLN A 45 2.70 2.27 12.99
N SER A 46 3.81 2.49 13.68
CA SER A 46 4.64 3.68 13.51
C SER A 46 6.10 3.32 13.23
N MET A 47 6.70 4.05 12.29
CA MET A 47 8.12 3.97 11.99
C MET A 47 8.83 5.24 12.47
N LYS A 48 9.95 5.02 13.17
CA LYS A 48 10.86 6.09 13.63
C LYS A 48 11.94 6.35 12.57
N LEU A 49 11.89 7.52 11.95
CA LEU A 49 12.84 7.98 10.95
C LEU A 49 13.79 9.02 11.54
N ILE A 50 15.10 8.80 11.41
CA ILE A 50 16.11 9.79 11.76
C ILE A 50 16.35 10.68 10.55
N LYS A 51 16.05 11.98 10.69
CA LYS A 51 16.37 13.01 9.69
C LYS A 51 17.61 13.78 10.12
N HIS A 52 18.57 13.89 9.22
CA HIS A 52 19.77 14.72 9.39
C HIS A 52 19.57 16.07 8.69
N ARG A 53 19.70 17.18 9.43
CA ARG A 53 19.70 18.53 8.85
C ARG A 53 20.86 19.35 9.40
N ARG A 54 21.86 19.59 8.54
CA ARG A 54 23.08 20.42 8.70
C ARG A 54 23.92 20.17 9.96
N GLN A 55 23.34 20.19 11.17
CA GLN A 55 24.00 19.94 12.45
C GLN A 55 23.11 19.26 13.51
N ASN A 56 21.83 18.97 13.20
CA ASN A 56 20.89 18.38 14.17
C ASN A 56 20.27 17.09 13.62
N TYR A 57 20.06 16.13 14.53
CA TYR A 57 19.25 14.94 14.29
C TYR A 57 17.84 15.17 14.83
N THR A 58 16.84 14.85 14.02
CA THR A 58 15.43 14.89 14.43
C THR A 58 14.80 13.53 14.22
N LEU A 59 14.01 13.10 15.20
CA LEU A 59 13.23 11.87 15.14
C LEU A 59 11.84 12.21 14.61
N GLU A 60 11.51 11.69 13.44
CA GLU A 60 10.16 11.77 12.88
C GLU A 60 9.47 10.43 13.10
N VAL A 61 8.30 10.46 13.71
CA VAL A 61 7.43 9.28 13.81
C VAL A 61 6.41 9.37 12.68
N LYS A 62 6.38 8.37 11.81
CA LYS A 62 5.36 8.24 10.78
C LYS A 62 4.45 7.05 11.07
N GLU A 63 3.17 7.33 11.19
CA GLU A 63 2.13 6.32 11.15
C GLU A 63 2.06 5.73 9.73
N ILE A 64 2.20 4.40 9.65
CA ILE A 64 1.99 3.63 8.43
C ILE A 64 0.90 2.62 8.77
N ARG A 65 -0.33 3.02 8.43
CA ARG A 65 -1.52 2.18 8.49
C ARG A 65 -2.04 2.08 7.06
N ASP A 66 -1.84 0.92 6.45
CA ASP A 66 -2.50 0.62 5.19
C ASP A 66 -3.80 -0.13 5.49
N HIS A 67 -4.87 0.23 4.78
CA HIS A 67 -6.16 -0.43 4.92
C HIS A 67 -6.38 -1.31 3.70
N GLU A 68 -6.47 -2.61 3.92
CA GLU A 68 -6.78 -3.55 2.85
C GLU A 68 -8.17 -3.25 2.28
N ARG A 69 -8.22 -3.02 0.97
CA ARG A 69 -9.48 -2.92 0.26
C ARG A 69 -10.10 -4.32 0.15
N PRO A 70 -11.42 -4.47 0.36
CA PRO A 70 -12.07 -5.75 0.12
C PRO A 70 -11.99 -6.09 -1.37
N VAL A 71 -12.20 -7.37 -1.68
CA VAL A 71 -12.23 -7.85 -3.07
C VAL A 71 -13.23 -7.01 -3.88
N MET A 72 -12.83 -6.52 -5.07
CA MET A 72 -13.67 -5.60 -5.85
C MET A 72 -15.08 -6.16 -6.15
N VAL A 73 -15.19 -7.49 -6.24
CA VAL A 73 -16.45 -8.21 -6.46
C VAL A 73 -17.46 -8.03 -5.31
N SER A 74 -17.00 -7.75 -4.08
CA SER A 74 -17.88 -7.54 -2.92
C SER A 74 -18.37 -6.10 -2.78
N ILE A 75 -17.89 -5.19 -3.62
CA ILE A 75 -18.26 -3.77 -3.59
C ILE A 75 -19.41 -3.58 -4.60
N PRO A 76 -20.64 -3.25 -4.15
CA PRO A 76 -21.81 -3.16 -5.02
C PRO A 76 -21.63 -2.18 -6.20
N GLU A 77 -20.92 -1.08 -5.99
CA GLU A 77 -20.68 -0.05 -6.98
C GLU A 77 -19.87 -0.57 -8.17
N TYR A 78 -18.86 -1.42 -7.91
CA TYR A 78 -18.07 -2.04 -8.98
C TYR A 78 -18.88 -3.08 -9.75
N GLN A 79 -19.81 -3.79 -9.10
CA GLN A 79 -20.73 -4.71 -9.79
C GLN A 79 -21.70 -3.95 -10.70
N ALA A 80 -22.34 -2.91 -10.17
CA ALA A 80 -23.26 -2.07 -10.93
C ALA A 80 -22.58 -1.43 -12.15
N TRP A 81 -21.37 -0.88 -11.97
CA TRP A 81 -20.59 -0.33 -13.07
C TRP A 81 -20.22 -1.38 -14.13
N ARG A 82 -19.82 -2.58 -13.69
CA ARG A 82 -19.52 -3.70 -14.59
C ARG A 82 -20.77 -4.11 -15.38
N GLU A 83 -21.93 -4.20 -14.75
CA GLU A 83 -23.21 -4.47 -15.43
C GLU A 83 -23.61 -3.36 -16.41
N GLU A 84 -23.38 -2.10 -16.06
CA GLU A 84 -23.64 -0.94 -16.92
C GLU A 84 -22.77 -0.97 -18.18
N ILE A 85 -21.48 -1.31 -18.04
CA ILE A 85 -20.56 -1.50 -19.18
C ILE A 85 -21.00 -2.68 -20.03
N LEU A 86 -21.28 -3.83 -19.42
CA LEU A 86 -21.68 -5.04 -20.15
C LEU A 86 -23.03 -4.89 -20.85
N SER A 87 -23.93 -4.06 -20.30
CA SER A 87 -25.22 -3.71 -20.92
C SER A 87 -25.14 -2.56 -21.94
N GLY A 88 -23.94 -2.01 -22.20
CA GLY A 88 -23.72 -0.94 -23.17
C GLY A 88 -24.35 0.41 -22.79
N ARG A 89 -24.71 0.59 -21.52
CA ARG A 89 -25.38 1.81 -21.00
C ARG A 89 -24.41 2.83 -20.42
N ALA A 90 -23.14 2.46 -20.25
CA ALA A 90 -22.13 3.30 -19.64
C ALA A 90 -21.86 4.55 -20.48
N ARG A 91 -22.18 5.74 -19.94
CA ARG A 91 -21.73 7.02 -20.50
C ARG A 91 -20.27 7.23 -20.13
N VAL A 92 -19.39 7.03 -21.11
CA VAL A 92 -17.98 7.44 -20.98
C VAL A 92 -17.95 8.97 -20.92
N SER A 93 -17.74 9.50 -19.73
CA SER A 93 -17.52 10.94 -19.54
C SER A 93 -16.09 11.23 -19.99
N HIS A 94 -15.92 12.05 -21.04
CA HIS A 94 -14.63 12.61 -21.47
C HIS A 94 -14.22 13.77 -20.58
#